data_AF-A0A1Y5I6X1-F1
#
_entry.id   AF-A0A1Y5I6X1-F1
#
_cell.length_a   1.000
_cell.length_b   1.000
_cell.length_c   1.000
_cell.angle_alpha   90.00
_cell.angle_beta   90.00
_cell.angle_gamma   90.00
#
_symmetry.space_group_name_H-M   'P 1'
#
loop_
_entity.id
_entity.type
_entity.pdbx_description
1 polymer ?
#
loop_
_entity_poly.entity_id
_entity_poly.type
_entity_poly.pdbx_seq_one_letter_code
_entity_poly.pdbx_strand_id
1 'polypeptide(L)'
;MYYAPQHIVSTQVPQRDQILGAVRQQVEYYFSVENLCKDLFLRSKMDPKEGWIALSVIASFNRIRMMTPEPAMIYEALVGSKMVEISPGNDKIRKMGDWAAWL
;
A
#
# COMPACT_ATOMS: atom_id res chain seq x y z
N MET A 1 -43.06 1.46 25.45
CA MET A 1 -42.34 2.24 24.42
C MET A 1 -40.86 1.90 24.55
N TYR A 2 -40.35 0.98 23.75
CA TYR A 2 -38.91 0.66 23.75
C TYR A 2 -38.22 1.57 22.74
N TYR A 3 -37.27 2.39 23.21
CA TYR A 3 -36.39 3.15 22.33
C TYR A 3 -35.41 2.19 21.65
N ALA A 4 -35.25 2.35 20.33
CA ALA A 4 -34.28 1.61 19.54
C ALA A 4 -32.84 1.92 20.02
N PRO A 5 -31.93 0.92 20.07
CA PRO A 5 -30.55 1.18 20.42
C PRO A 5 -29.94 2.06 19.34
N GLN A 6 -29.50 3.26 19.74
CA GLN A 6 -28.74 4.15 18.88
C GLN A 6 -27.46 3.42 18.46
N HIS A 7 -27.32 3.14 17.16
CA HIS A 7 -26.07 2.67 16.60
C HIS A 7 -24.99 3.73 16.90
N ILE A 8 -24.02 3.31 17.71
CA ILE A 8 -22.86 4.10 18.09
C ILE A 8 -22.03 4.27 16.82
N VAL A 9 -22.14 5.41 16.15
CA VAL A 9 -21.19 5.80 15.12
C VAL A 9 -19.91 6.16 15.86
N SER A 10 -19.07 5.15 16.11
CA SER A 10 -17.77 5.35 16.73
C SER A 10 -16.93 6.27 15.85
N THR A 11 -16.48 7.38 16.44
CA THR A 11 -15.73 8.52 15.91
C THR A 11 -14.32 8.21 15.37
N GLN A 12 -14.06 7.01 14.85
CA GLN A 12 -12.71 6.54 14.46
C GLN A 12 -12.23 6.97 13.08
N VAL A 13 -13.06 7.67 12.30
CA VAL A 13 -12.78 8.07 10.90
C VAL A 13 -11.46 8.84 10.74
N PRO A 14 -11.12 9.85 11.58
CA PRO A 14 -9.94 10.70 11.35
C PRO A 14 -8.61 9.95 11.48
N GLN A 15 -8.53 8.98 12.40
CA GLN A 15 -7.30 8.23 12.64
C GLN A 15 -7.02 7.22 11.51
N ARG A 16 -8.09 6.63 10.95
CA ARG A 16 -7.97 5.71 9.81
C ARG A 16 -7.44 6.44 8.58
N ASP A 17 -8.02 7.59 8.22
CA ASP A 17 -7.59 8.35 7.04
C ASP A 17 -6.13 8.81 7.16
N GLN A 18 -5.69 9.18 8.36
CA GLN A 18 -4.28 9.49 8.63
C GLN A 18 -3.36 8.29 8.40
N ILE A 19 -3.75 7.09 8.88
CA ILE A 19 -2.98 5.86 8.65
C ILE A 19 -2.94 5.53 7.15
N LEU A 20 -4.08 5.61 6.44
CA LEU A 20 -4.13 5.36 4.99
C LEU A 20 -3.23 6.34 4.22
N GLY A 21 -3.24 7.62 4.59
CA GLY A 21 -2.35 8.63 4.01
C GLY A 21 -0.87 8.33 4.26
N ALA A 22 -0.51 7.94 5.48
CA ALA A 22 0.86 7.59 5.84
C ALA A 22 1.34 6.34 5.12
N VAL A 23 0.51 5.29 5.03
CA VAL A 23 0.81 4.06 4.30
C VAL A 23 1.00 4.34 2.81
N ARG A 24 0.11 5.14 2.20
CA ARG A 24 0.24 5.56 0.80
C ARG A 24 1.58 6.23 0.58
N GLN A 25 1.89 7.27 1.35
CA GLN A 25 3.14 8.02 1.21
C GLN A 25 4.37 7.12 1.37
N GLN A 26 4.32 6.17 2.31
CA GLN A 26 5.43 5.25 2.55
C GLN A 26 5.63 4.27 1.41
N VAL A 27 4.56 3.75 0.80
CA VAL A 27 4.65 2.88 -0.38
C VAL A 27 5.11 3.67 -1.60
N GLU A 28 4.55 4.85 -1.84
CA GLU A 28 4.97 5.73 -2.94
C GLU A 28 6.47 6.07 -2.85
N TYR A 29 6.99 6.29 -1.65
CA TYR A 29 8.43 6.46 -1.43
C TYR A 29 9.24 5.22 -1.84
N TYR A 30 8.78 4.00 -1.53
CA TYR A 30 9.48 2.78 -1.95
C TYR A 30 9.61 2.68 -3.47
N PHE A 31 8.58 3.10 -4.21
CA PHE A 31 8.56 3.13 -5.67
C PHE A 31 9.06 4.45 -6.28
N SER A 32 9.60 5.36 -5.46
CA SER A 32 10.25 6.56 -5.96
C SER A 32 11.54 6.22 -6.68
N VAL A 33 11.89 7.03 -7.68
CA VAL A 33 13.14 6.89 -8.45
C VAL A 33 14.34 6.83 -7.52
N GLU A 34 14.38 7.69 -6.49
CA GLU A 34 15.48 7.74 -5.54
C GLU A 34 15.64 6.42 -4.77
N ASN A 35 14.54 5.84 -4.28
CA ASN A 35 14.60 4.59 -3.55
C ASN A 35 14.96 3.42 -4.48
N LEU A 36 14.32 3.33 -5.65
CA LEU A 36 14.56 2.25 -6.60
C LEU A 36 16.00 2.21 -7.13
N CYS A 37 16.69 3.35 -7.23
CA CYS A 37 18.12 3.37 -7.56
C CYS A 37 19.00 2.67 -6.52
N LYS A 38 18.57 2.63 -5.25
CA LYS A 38 19.39 2.17 -4.11
C LYS A 38 18.91 0.83 -3.54
N ASP A 39 17.62 0.57 -3.59
CA ASP A 39 16.96 -0.57 -2.94
C ASP A 39 16.95 -1.81 -3.85
N LEU A 40 18.07 -2.54 -3.85
CA LEU A 40 18.22 -3.79 -4.57
C LEU A 40 17.26 -4.88 -4.07
N PHE A 41 16.86 -4.83 -2.80
CA PHE A 41 15.92 -5.81 -2.26
C PHE A 41 14.55 -5.64 -2.90
N LEU A 42 14.02 -4.42 -2.94
CA LEU A 42 12.73 -4.14 -3.58
C LEU A 42 12.76 -4.54 -5.06
N ARG A 43 13.83 -4.18 -5.79
CA ARG A 43 14.01 -4.57 -7.19
C ARG A 43 14.06 -6.09 -7.37
N SER A 44 14.75 -6.81 -6.49
CA SER A 44 14.81 -8.28 -6.52
C SER A 44 13.46 -8.98 -6.32
N LYS A 45 12.46 -8.26 -5.79
CA LYS A 45 11.09 -8.75 -5.61
C LYS A 45 10.16 -8.40 -6.76
N MET A 46 10.59 -7.59 -7.72
CA MET A 46 9.84 -7.31 -8.93
C MET A 46 9.87 -8.52 -9.86
N ASP A 47 8.70 -8.93 -10.32
CA ASP A 47 8.60 -9.93 -11.36
C ASP A 47 9.29 -9.45 -12.65
N PRO A 48 10.22 -10.22 -13.24
CA PRO A 48 11.02 -9.79 -14.39
C PRO A 48 10.23 -9.68 -15.71
N LYS A 49 8.97 -10.12 -15.76
CA LYS A 49 8.12 -10.00 -16.95
C LYS A 49 7.18 -8.81 -16.86
N GLU A 50 6.63 -8.56 -15.68
CA GLU A 50 5.53 -7.59 -15.53
C GLU A 50 5.75 -6.55 -14.42
N GLY A 51 6.84 -6.65 -13.65
CA GLY A 51 7.20 -5.71 -12.58
C GLY A 51 6.38 -5.85 -11.29
N TRP A 52 5.54 -6.87 -11.17
CA TRP A 52 4.67 -7.08 -10.01
C TRP A 52 5.43 -7.49 -8.76
N ILE A 53 5.00 -6.97 -7.61
CA ILE A 53 5.43 -7.35 -6.27
C ILE A 53 4.19 -7.76 -5.47
N ALA A 54 4.24 -8.89 -4.76
CA ALA A 54 3.13 -9.30 -3.91
C ALA A 54 2.89 -8.28 -2.78
N LEU A 55 1.62 -7.94 -2.53
CA LEU A 55 1.22 -7.01 -1.47
C LEU A 55 1.71 -7.51 -0.09
N SER A 56 1.77 -8.83 0.10
CA SER A 56 2.31 -9.47 1.30
C SER A 56 3.78 -9.14 1.55
N VAL A 57 4.58 -8.98 0.50
CA VAL A 57 5.99 -8.55 0.61
C VAL A 57 6.03 -7.13 1.18
N ILE A 58 5.20 -6.22 0.64
CA ILE A 58 5.13 -4.84 1.12
C ILE A 58 4.60 -4.78 2.55
N ALA A 59 3.60 -5.60 2.88
CA ALA A 59 3.07 -5.74 4.23
C ALA A 59 4.13 -6.23 5.23
N SER A 60 5.15 -6.96 4.78
CA SER A 60 6.24 -7.41 5.65
C SER A 60 7.27 -6.32 5.98
N PHE A 61 7.28 -5.19 5.27
CA PHE A 61 8.30 -4.16 5.47
C PHE A 61 8.14 -3.50 6.84
N ASN A 62 9.25 -3.28 7.54
CA ASN A 62 9.24 -2.80 8.92
C ASN A 62 8.43 -1.52 9.10
N ARG A 63 8.58 -0.52 8.22
CA ARG A 63 7.81 0.73 8.35
C ARG A 63 6.32 0.53 8.11
N ILE A 64 5.93 -0.36 7.21
CA ILE A 64 4.51 -0.68 6.97
C ILE A 64 3.91 -1.39 8.17
N ARG A 65 4.61 -2.40 8.71
CA ARG A 65 4.18 -3.12 9.94
C ARG A 65 4.03 -2.20 11.15
N MET A 66 4.84 -1.15 11.23
CA MET A 66 4.74 -0.14 12.29
C MET A 66 3.56 0.81 12.13
N MET A 67 3.06 1.00 10.90
CA MET A 67 1.91 1.87 10.60
C MET A 67 0.58 1.13 10.71
N THR A 68 0.53 -0.11 10.22
CA THR A 68 -0.68 -0.92 10.22
C THR A 68 -0.37 -2.43 10.28
N PRO A 69 -1.07 -3.19 11.14
CA PRO A 69 -1.01 -4.65 11.10
C PRO A 69 -1.97 -5.26 10.07
N GLU A 70 -2.87 -4.47 9.46
CA GLU A 70 -3.92 -4.97 8.57
C GLU A 70 -3.55 -4.79 7.09
N PRO A 71 -3.39 -5.89 6.32
CA PRO A 71 -3.11 -5.80 4.88
C PRO A 71 -4.22 -5.10 4.08
N ALA A 72 -5.47 -5.15 4.55
CA ALA A 72 -6.60 -4.48 3.91
C ALA A 72 -6.40 -2.95 3.84
N MET A 73 -5.83 -2.34 4.88
CA MET A 73 -5.51 -0.92 4.89
C MET A 73 -4.46 -0.55 3.84
N ILE A 74 -3.53 -1.46 3.51
CA ILE A 74 -2.54 -1.21 2.46
C ILE A 74 -3.24 -1.14 1.11
N TYR A 75 -4.13 -2.09 0.79
CA TYR A 75 -4.91 -2.04 -0.44
C TYR A 75 -5.70 -0.72 -0.53
N GLU A 76 -6.49 -0.39 0.49
CA GLU A 76 -7.30 0.83 0.53
C GLU A 76 -6.45 2.10 0.36
N ALA A 77 -5.29 2.16 1.03
CA ALA A 77 -4.36 3.26 0.92
C ALA A 77 -3.85 3.45 -0.51
N LEU A 78 -3.68 2.36 -1.28
CA LEU A 78 -3.12 2.43 -2.63
C LEU A 78 -4.17 2.67 -3.72
N VAL A 79 -5.47 2.54 -3.42
CA VAL A 79 -6.54 2.90 -4.36
C VAL A 79 -6.40 4.37 -4.77
N GLY A 80 -6.16 4.61 -6.06
CA GLY A 80 -5.99 5.95 -6.62
C GLY A 80 -4.60 6.58 -6.41
N SER A 81 -3.59 5.80 -6.00
CA SER A 81 -2.20 6.27 -6.05
C SER A 81 -1.78 6.59 -7.49
N LYS A 82 -0.91 7.60 -7.66
CA LYS A 82 -0.36 8.00 -8.96
C LYS A 82 0.99 7.35 -9.28
N MET A 83 1.60 6.67 -8.31
CA MET A 83 2.93 6.04 -8.47
C MET A 83 2.85 4.53 -8.56
N VAL A 84 1.81 3.91 -8.02
CA VAL A 84 1.64 2.46 -8.06
C VAL A 84 0.26 2.08 -8.58
N GLU A 85 0.20 0.94 -9.25
CA GLU A 85 -1.04 0.30 -9.67
C GLU A 85 -1.21 -1.05 -8.96
N ILE A 86 -2.46 -1.44 -8.74
CA ILE A 86 -2.83 -2.71 -8.10
C ILE A 86 -3.26 -3.68 -9.20
N SER A 87 -2.80 -4.93 -9.11
CA SER A 87 -3.21 -5.98 -10.05
C SER A 87 -4.71 -6.27 -9.96
N PRO A 88 -5.36 -6.78 -11.02
CA PRO A 88 -6.79 -7.13 -10.99
C PRO A 88 -7.21 -8.13 -9.89
N GLY A 89 -6.27 -8.96 -9.41
CA GLY A 89 -6.47 -9.90 -8.31
C GLY A 89 -6.38 -9.28 -6.91
N ASN A 90 -6.07 -7.99 -6.81
CA ASN A 90 -5.88 -7.24 -5.56
C ASN A 90 -4.78 -7.80 -4.62
N ASP A 91 -3.87 -8.61 -5.15
CA ASP A 91 -2.83 -9.30 -4.37
C ASP A 91 -1.40 -8.82 -4.71
N LYS A 92 -1.22 -8.03 -5.78
CA LYS A 92 0.08 -7.50 -6.21
C LYS A 92 0.01 -6.02 -6.55
N ILE A 93 1.16 -5.37 -6.48
CA ILE A 93 1.34 -3.97 -6.86
C ILE A 93 2.61 -3.79 -7.70
N ARG A 94 2.65 -2.79 -8.57
CA ARG A 94 3.87 -2.41 -9.31
C ARG A 94 3.96 -0.90 -9.48
N LYS A 95 5.13 -0.42 -9.90
CA LYS A 95 5.30 0.98 -10.32
C LYS A 95 4.43 1.27 -11.55
N MET A 96 3.66 2.36 -11.50
CA MET A 96 2.87 2.81 -12.63
C MET A 96 3.78 3.36 -13.74
N GLY A 97 3.53 2.96 -14.99
CA GLY A 97 4.19 3.49 -16.19
C GLY A 97 5.58 2.91 -16.49
N ASP A 98 6.55 3.13 -15.61
CA ASP A 98 7.98 2.87 -15.92
C ASP A 98 8.58 1.67 -15.17
N TRP A 99 7.78 0.68 -14.78
CA TRP A 99 8.28 -0.49 -14.04
C TRP A 99 9.43 -1.21 -14.77
N ALA A 100 9.40 -1.25 -16.11
CA ALA A 100 10.40 -1.95 -16.91
C ALA A 100 11.82 -1.36 -16.80
N ALA A 101 11.95 -0.07 -16.43
CA ALA A 101 13.25 0.57 -16.22
C ALA A 101 13.96 0.11 -14.93
N TRP A 102 13.26 -0.62 -14.06
CA TRP A 102 13.74 -1.01 -12.72
C TRP A 102 13.99 -2.50 -12.55
N LEU A 103 13.74 -3.29 -13.59
CA LEU A 103 14.18 -4.68 -13.69
C LEU A 103 15.69 -4.67 -13.96
#